data_AF-A0A8T5RT93-F1
#
_entry.id   AF-A0A8T5RT93-F1
#
_cell.length_a   1.000
_cell.length_b   1.000
_cell.length_c   1.000
_cell.angle_alpha   90.00
_cell.angle_beta   90.00
_cell.angle_gamma   90.00
#
_symmetry.space_group_name_H-M   'P 1'
#
loop_
_entity.id
_entity.type
_entity.pdbx_description
1 polymer ?
#
loop_
_entity_poly.entity_id
_entity_poly.type
_entity_poly.pdbx_seq_one_letter_code
_entity_poly.pdbx_strand_id
1 'polypeptide(L)'
;MSKVRKKQIDRKRVISEVDIKFEKIIQFSGWMFLLGLGVFMAGWVIFDDIFNILTLTLDEMTFSFIIFIGTNSAVSFGLATKINKNPEKKQTFFLDWLLGEFLLCIIAIFAVAAYQW
;
A
#
# COMPACT_ATOMS: atom_id res chain seq x y z
N MET A 1 -22.44 -23.94 35.31
CA MET A 1 -21.65 -24.38 34.14
C MET A 1 -20.58 -23.34 33.83
N SER A 2 -19.33 -23.61 34.20
CA SER A 2 -18.21 -22.66 34.02
C SER A 2 -17.80 -22.60 32.55
N LYS A 3 -17.90 -21.41 31.94
CA LYS A 3 -17.38 -21.12 30.60
C LYS A 3 -15.85 -21.06 30.69
N VAL A 4 -15.20 -22.22 30.68
CA VAL A 4 -13.75 -22.32 30.53
C VAL A 4 -13.39 -21.79 29.15
N ARG A 5 -12.89 -20.54 29.08
CA ARG A 5 -12.26 -20.00 27.88
C ARG A 5 -11.04 -20.87 27.59
N LYS A 6 -11.12 -21.73 26.56
CA LYS A 6 -9.97 -22.47 26.05
C LYS A 6 -8.90 -21.45 25.69
N LYS A 7 -7.81 -21.44 26.47
CA LYS A 7 -6.61 -20.66 26.20
C LYS A 7 -6.11 -21.13 24.83
N GLN A 8 -6.13 -20.24 23.85
CA GLN A 8 -5.69 -20.53 22.49
C GLN A 8 -4.22 -20.93 22.60
N ILE A 9 -3.93 -22.20 22.36
CA ILE A 9 -2.57 -22.72 22.38
C ILE A 9 -1.90 -22.13 21.14
N ASP A 10 -1.18 -21.03 21.32
CA ASP A 10 -0.24 -20.52 20.33
C ASP A 10 0.87 -21.57 20.19
N ARG A 11 0.63 -22.54 19.30
CA ARG A 11 1.72 -23.32 18.74
C ARG A 11 2.60 -22.30 18.03
N LYS A 12 3.75 -21.97 18.63
CA LYS A 12 4.88 -21.31 17.98
C LYS A 12 5.11 -22.02 16.64
N ARG A 13 4.54 -21.48 15.57
CA ARG A 13 4.76 -21.99 14.22
C ARG A 13 6.17 -21.60 13.85
N VAL A 14 6.92 -22.56 13.31
CA VAL A 14 8.21 -22.31 12.70
C VAL A 14 7.92 -21.51 11.43
N ILE A 15 7.94 -20.19 11.53
CA ILE A 15 7.83 -19.29 10.38
C ILE A 15 9.04 -19.61 9.50
N SER A 16 8.80 -19.94 8.22
CA SER A 16 9.89 -20.19 7.28
C SER A 16 10.65 -18.89 7.02
N GLU A 17 11.97 -18.94 6.85
CA GLU A 17 12.75 -17.77 6.43
C GLU A 17 12.21 -17.15 5.13
N VAL A 18 11.61 -17.96 4.26
CA VAL A 18 10.97 -17.52 3.02
C VAL A 18 9.76 -16.62 3.30
N ASP A 19 8.98 -16.94 4.33
CA ASP A 19 7.81 -16.14 4.72
C ASP A 19 8.23 -14.78 5.27
N ILE A 20 9.29 -14.76 6.09
CA ILE A 20 9.86 -13.53 6.64
C ILE A 20 10.41 -12.65 5.52
N LYS A 21 11.14 -13.24 4.56
CA LYS A 21 11.67 -12.50 3.40
C LYS A 21 10.54 -11.92 2.57
N PHE A 22 9.48 -12.70 2.31
CA PHE A 22 8.32 -12.24 1.54
C PHE A 22 7.60 -11.07 2.22
N GLU A 23 7.32 -11.16 3.52
CA GLU A 23 6.71 -10.08 4.29
C GLU A 23 7.57 -8.81 4.24
N LYS A 24 8.89 -8.94 4.44
CA LYS A 24 9.82 -7.80 4.40
C LYS A 24 9.85 -7.13 3.02
N ILE A 25 9.75 -7.90 1.94
CA ILE A 25 9.69 -7.34 0.57
C ILE A 25 8.41 -6.50 0.40
N ILE A 26 7.26 -6.98 0.88
CA ILE A 26 6.00 -6.25 0.80
C ILE A 26 6.04 -4.98 1.66
N GLN A 27 6.58 -5.07 2.87
CA GLN A 27 6.77 -3.88 3.72
C GLN A 27 7.73 -2.88 3.08
N PHE A 28 8.83 -3.36 2.49
CA PHE A 28 9.77 -2.52 1.78
C PHE A 28 9.12 -1.81 0.59
N SER A 29 8.28 -2.52 -0.17
CA SER A 29 7.47 -1.91 -1.24
C SER A 29 6.57 -0.80 -0.70
N GLY A 30 5.85 -1.04 0.40
CA GLY A 30 5.03 -0.01 1.06
C GLY A 30 5.84 1.21 1.50
N TRP A 31 7.03 1.00 2.07
CA TRP A 31 7.95 2.09 2.43
C TRP A 31 8.46 2.86 1.21
N MET A 32 8.78 2.20 0.11
CA MET A 32 9.20 2.87 -1.13
C MET A 32 8.11 3.80 -1.66
N PHE A 33 6.86 3.33 -1.69
CA PHE A 33 5.73 4.20 -2.06
C PHE A 33 5.53 5.33 -1.06
N LEU A 34 5.58 5.05 0.25
CA LEU A 34 5.40 6.09 1.27
C LEU A 34 6.48 7.17 1.19
N LEU A 35 7.74 6.78 1.06
CA LEU A 35 8.87 7.70 0.92
C LEU A 35 8.79 8.47 -0.38
N GLY A 36 8.40 7.82 -1.49
CA GLY A 36 8.13 8.48 -2.76
C GLY A 36 7.07 9.57 -2.63
N LEU A 37 5.96 9.28 -1.94
CA LEU A 37 4.92 10.27 -1.64
C LEU A 37 5.45 11.41 -0.76
N GLY A 38 6.22 11.06 0.28
CA GLY A 38 6.81 12.04 1.20
C GLY A 38 7.78 13.00 0.48
N VAL A 39 8.66 12.48 -0.36
CA VAL A 39 9.57 13.28 -1.19
C VAL A 39 8.79 14.14 -2.17
N PHE A 40 7.75 13.60 -2.81
CA PHE A 40 6.90 14.34 -3.72
C PHE A 40 6.20 15.52 -3.02
N MET A 41 5.53 15.28 -1.89
CA MET A 41 4.84 16.30 -1.11
C MET A 41 5.81 17.34 -0.52
N ALA A 42 6.97 16.90 -0.01
CA ALA A 42 7.98 17.82 0.51
C ALA A 42 8.58 18.69 -0.60
N GLY A 43 8.86 18.10 -1.76
CA GLY A 43 9.28 18.83 -2.94
C GLY A 43 8.26 19.89 -3.33
N TRP A 44 6.98 19.50 -3.42
CA TRP A 44 5.91 20.43 -3.74
C TRP A 44 5.86 21.62 -2.77
N VAL A 45 5.82 21.39 -1.46
CA VAL A 45 5.81 22.48 -0.47
C VAL A 45 7.03 23.38 -0.60
N ILE A 46 8.23 22.81 -0.82
CA ILE A 46 9.44 23.62 -0.98
C ILE A 46 9.36 24.48 -2.26
N PHE A 47 8.97 23.92 -3.40
CA PHE A 47 8.99 24.64 -4.67
C PHE A 47 7.86 25.67 -4.80
N ASP A 48 6.71 25.41 -4.19
CA ASP A 48 5.53 26.27 -4.21
C ASP A 48 5.60 27.33 -3.10
N ASP A 49 5.67 26.95 -1.81
CA ASP A 49 5.65 27.90 -0.69
C ASP A 49 6.97 28.67 -0.48
N ILE A 50 8.13 28.04 -0.68
CA ILE A 50 9.43 28.66 -0.36
C ILE A 50 9.98 29.44 -1.56
N PHE A 51 9.88 28.85 -2.75
CA PHE A 51 10.50 29.43 -3.94
C PHE A 51 9.53 30.24 -4.79
N ASN A 52 8.21 29.96 -4.77
CA ASN A 52 7.22 30.63 -5.64
C ASN A 52 7.62 30.60 -7.14
N ILE A 53 8.49 29.65 -7.52
CA ILE A 53 9.05 29.51 -8.88
C ILE A 53 8.13 28.64 -9.74
N LEU A 54 7.49 27.64 -9.12
CA LEU A 54 6.51 26.76 -9.75
C LEU A 54 5.19 26.89 -9.01
N THR A 55 4.19 27.53 -9.63
CA THR A 55 2.80 27.27 -9.30
C THR A 55 2.47 25.85 -9.76
N LEU A 56 2.80 24.87 -8.92
CA LEU A 56 2.44 23.47 -9.12
C LEU A 56 0.93 23.37 -8.90
N THR A 57 0.17 23.64 -9.94
CA THR A 57 -1.28 23.44 -9.92
C THR A 57 -1.56 21.96 -9.74
N LEU A 58 -2.56 21.64 -8.91
CA LEU A 58 -3.15 20.30 -8.78
C LEU A 58 -3.79 19.92 -10.12
N ASP A 59 -2.96 19.44 -11.02
CA ASP A 59 -3.38 18.87 -12.28
C ASP A 59 -3.91 17.44 -12.04
N GLU A 60 -4.74 16.96 -12.95
CA GLU A 60 -5.39 15.66 -12.79
C GLU A 60 -4.35 14.53 -12.69
N MET A 61 -3.26 14.65 -13.46
CA MET A 61 -2.16 13.71 -13.43
C MET A 61 -1.49 13.68 -12.05
N THR A 62 -1.29 14.84 -11.43
CA THR A 62 -0.67 14.98 -10.11
C THR A 62 -1.56 14.39 -9.02
N PHE A 63 -2.86 14.67 -9.09
CA PHE A 63 -3.84 14.13 -8.16
C PHE A 63 -3.95 12.60 -8.26
N SER A 64 -4.04 12.05 -9.47
CA SER A 64 -4.05 10.61 -9.70
C SER A 64 -2.76 9.93 -9.21
N PHE A 65 -1.61 10.57 -9.40
CA PHE A 65 -0.33 10.08 -8.90
C PHE A 65 -0.30 9.99 -7.36
N ILE A 66 -0.79 11.02 -6.66
CA ILE A 66 -0.88 11.05 -5.19
C ILE A 66 -1.77 9.90 -4.70
N ILE A 67 -2.97 9.75 -5.28
CA ILE A 67 -3.89 8.66 -4.93
C ILE A 67 -3.24 7.31 -5.17
N PHE A 68 -2.61 7.13 -6.34
CA PHE A 68 -1.99 5.87 -6.72
C PHE A 68 -0.88 5.46 -5.74
N ILE A 69 0.09 6.35 -5.47
CA ILE A 69 1.20 6.04 -4.56
C ILE A 69 0.70 5.87 -3.12
N GLY A 70 -0.18 6.76 -2.65
CA GLY A 70 -0.73 6.67 -1.30
C GLY A 70 -1.51 5.38 -1.07
N THR A 71 -2.34 5.00 -2.03
CA THR A 71 -3.12 3.75 -1.95
C THR A 71 -2.20 2.54 -2.00
N ASN A 72 -1.24 2.48 -2.93
CA ASN A 72 -0.29 1.38 -3.02
C ASN A 72 0.53 1.19 -1.73
N SER A 73 0.95 2.29 -1.12
CA SER A 73 1.61 2.27 0.19
C SER A 73 0.72 1.65 1.26
N ALA A 74 -0.49 2.19 1.46
CA ALA A 74 -1.42 1.74 2.49
C ALA A 74 -1.83 0.28 2.31
N VAL A 75 -2.12 -0.12 1.08
CA VAL A 75 -2.51 -1.49 0.74
C VAL A 75 -1.35 -2.46 0.93
N SER A 76 -0.11 -2.07 0.60
CA SER A 76 1.09 -2.90 0.84
C SER A 76 1.29 -3.17 2.34
N PHE A 77 1.16 -2.15 3.20
CA PHE A 77 1.23 -2.34 4.65
C PHE A 77 0.07 -3.18 5.21
N GLY A 78 -1.13 -2.99 4.66
CA GLY A 78 -2.30 -3.81 4.98
C GLY A 78 -2.07 -5.29 4.64
N LEU A 79 -1.52 -5.56 3.45
CA LEU A 79 -1.18 -6.91 2.98
C LEU A 79 -0.12 -7.55 3.89
N ALA A 80 0.98 -6.85 4.18
CA ALA A 80 2.03 -7.34 5.07
C ALA A 80 1.46 -7.73 6.45
N THR A 81 0.61 -6.87 7.02
CA THR A 81 -0.04 -7.14 8.32
C THR A 81 -0.95 -8.37 8.26
N LYS A 82 -1.68 -8.55 7.15
CA LYS A 82 -2.61 -9.67 6.96
C LYS A 82 -1.88 -11.01 6.80
N ILE A 83 -0.77 -11.00 6.05
CA ILE A 83 0.12 -12.16 5.86
C ILE A 83 0.78 -12.55 7.19
N ASN A 84 1.31 -11.58 7.94
CA ASN A 84 1.93 -11.85 9.24
C ASN A 84 0.95 -12.54 10.20
N LYS A 85 -0.32 -12.10 10.21
CA LYS A 85 -1.37 -12.72 11.04
C LYS A 85 -1.83 -14.09 10.55
N ASN A 86 -1.78 -14.38 9.25
CA ASN A 86 -2.24 -15.66 8.68
C ASN A 86 -1.29 -16.14 7.57
N PRO A 87 -0.07 -16.60 7.92
CA PRO A 87 0.96 -16.95 6.94
C PRO A 87 0.54 -18.11 6.02
N GLU A 88 -0.35 -18.99 6.49
CA GLU A 88 -0.87 -20.11 5.70
C GLU A 88 -1.72 -19.67 4.49
N LYS A 89 -2.28 -18.45 4.51
CA LYS A 89 -3.08 -17.90 3.40
C LYS A 89 -2.32 -16.87 2.57
N LYS A 90 -0.99 -16.75 2.74
CA LYS A 90 -0.18 -15.70 2.10
C LYS A 90 -0.38 -15.59 0.59
N GLN A 91 -0.47 -16.73 -0.10
CA GLN A 91 -0.59 -16.76 -1.57
C GLN A 91 -1.94 -16.23 -2.01
N THR A 92 -3.02 -16.62 -1.33
CA THR A 92 -4.37 -16.11 -1.58
C THR A 92 -4.42 -14.61 -1.35
N PHE A 93 -3.88 -14.12 -0.23
CA PHE A 93 -3.87 -12.67 0.04
C PHE A 93 -3.04 -11.88 -0.96
N PHE A 94 -1.93 -12.44 -1.44
CA PHE A 94 -1.13 -11.80 -2.47
C PHE A 94 -1.86 -11.74 -3.82
N LEU A 95 -2.57 -12.80 -4.20
CA LEU A 95 -3.38 -12.81 -5.42
C LEU A 95 -4.58 -11.87 -5.33
N ASP A 96 -5.30 -11.88 -4.21
CA ASP A 96 -6.40 -10.94 -3.94
C ASP A 96 -5.90 -9.50 -4.02
N TRP A 97 -4.72 -9.24 -3.47
CA TRP A 97 -4.07 -7.93 -3.55
C TRP A 97 -3.74 -7.55 -4.98
N LEU A 98 -3.08 -8.43 -5.75
CA LEU A 98 -2.69 -8.17 -7.13
C LEU A 98 -3.93 -7.88 -8.01
N LEU A 99 -5.00 -8.62 -7.80
CA LEU A 99 -6.26 -8.45 -8.54
C LEU A 99 -6.97 -7.15 -8.13
N GLY A 100 -6.96 -6.82 -6.83
CA GLY A 100 -7.46 -5.54 -6.33
C GLY A 100 -6.70 -4.34 -6.90
N GLU A 101 -5.37 -4.40 -6.91
CA GLU A 101 -4.51 -3.35 -7.46
C GLU A 101 -4.73 -3.19 -8.97
N PHE A 102 -4.85 -4.31 -9.69
CA PHE A 102 -5.16 -4.29 -11.12
C PHE A 102 -6.52 -3.62 -11.42
N LEU A 103 -7.56 -3.96 -10.64
CA LEU A 103 -8.88 -3.33 -10.78
C LEU A 103 -8.83 -1.83 -10.45
N LEU A 104 -8.10 -1.44 -9.40
CA LEU A 104 -7.94 -0.05 -9.03
C LEU A 104 -7.22 0.73 -10.14
N CYS A 105 -6.15 0.17 -10.72
CA CYS A 105 -5.46 0.75 -11.87
C CYS A 105 -6.41 0.97 -13.05
N ILE A 106 -7.24 -0.02 -13.39
CA ILE A 106 -8.21 0.11 -14.48
C ILE A 106 -9.18 1.27 -14.22
N ILE A 107 -9.75 1.34 -13.01
CA ILE A 107 -10.67 2.42 -12.64
C ILE A 107 -9.98 3.77 -12.71
N ALA A 108 -8.75 3.88 -12.21
CA ALA A 108 -7.98 5.12 -12.27
C ALA A 108 -7.71 5.57 -13.70
N ILE A 109 -7.29 4.66 -14.59
CA ILE A 109 -7.06 4.96 -16.01
C ILE A 109 -8.36 5.44 -16.68
N PHE A 110 -9.48 4.76 -16.45
CA PHE A 110 -10.76 5.18 -17.01
C PHE A 110 -11.24 6.51 -16.45
N ALA A 111 -11.04 6.78 -15.16
CA ALA A 111 -11.40 8.05 -14.55
C ALA A 111 -10.62 9.21 -15.17
N VAL A 112 -9.31 9.04 -15.36
CA VAL A 112 -8.46 10.04 -16.04
C VAL A 112 -8.90 10.21 -17.49
N ALA A 113 -9.10 9.11 -18.22
CA ALA A 113 -9.50 9.16 -19.63
C ALA A 113 -10.87 9.83 -19.84
N ALA A 114 -11.84 9.57 -18.97
CA ALA A 114 -13.17 10.18 -19.03
C ALA A 114 -13.15 11.67 -18.69
N TYR A 115 -12.22 12.11 -17.84
CA TYR A 115 -12.04 13.53 -17.54
C TYR A 115 -11.34 14.28 -18.69
N GLN A 116 -10.43 13.62 -19.41
CA GLN A 116 -9.69 14.20 -20.53
C GLN A 116 -10.51 14.32 -21.84
N TRP A 117 -11.73 13.78 -21.90
CA TRP A 117 -12.63 13.82 -23.06
C TRP A 117 -13.73 14.86 -22.89
#